data_AF-A0A317GZ81-F1
#
_entry.id   AF-A0A317GZ81-F1
#
_cell.length_a   1.000
_cell.length_b   1.000
_cell.length_c   1.000
_cell.angle_alpha   90.00
_cell.angle_beta   90.00
_cell.angle_gamma   90.00
#
_symmetry.space_group_name_H-M   'P 1'
#
loop_
_entity.id
_entity.type
_entity.pdbx_description
1 polymer ?
#
loop_
_entity_poly.entity_id
_entity_poly.type
_entity_poly.pdbx_seq_one_letter_code
_entity_poly.pdbx_strand_id
1 'polypeptide(L)'
;MPDQAWKDRLIRLLGMLGSSFDGERANAGKMANDMLKKAGLTWEDVISVNVKQKQKEYAHAKYPWEEGFYQSGNYYRNPDPNPEEEISDLQMADICDTYQQYLSEWEKGFLKSIIDRLDAELPLTMRQHRTLVNIYKKVKQYA
;
A
#
# COMPACT_ATOMS: atom_id res chain seq x y z
N MET A 1 -13.27 13.86 -19.12
CA MET A 1 -13.00 14.95 -18.16
C MET A 1 -14.01 14.83 -17.05
N PRO A 2 -13.60 14.73 -15.77
CA PRO A 2 -14.53 14.68 -14.66
C PRO A 2 -15.42 15.93 -14.63
N ASP A 3 -16.73 15.71 -14.51
CA ASP A 3 -17.71 16.78 -14.39
C ASP A 3 -17.81 17.27 -12.93
N GLN A 4 -18.66 18.27 -12.69
CA GLN A 4 -18.83 18.84 -11.35
C GLN A 4 -19.41 17.81 -10.37
N ALA A 5 -20.37 16.99 -10.82
CA ALA A 5 -20.97 15.94 -9.99
C ALA A 5 -19.95 14.90 -9.52
N TRP A 6 -18.99 14.54 -10.39
CA TRP A 6 -17.89 13.66 -10.03
C TRP A 6 -16.99 14.28 -8.94
N LYS A 7 -16.68 15.59 -9.06
CA LYS A 7 -15.86 16.30 -8.07
C LYS A 7 -16.57 16.37 -6.72
N ASP A 8 -17.86 16.71 -6.72
CA ASP A 8 -18.68 16.78 -5.50
C ASP A 8 -18.72 15.43 -4.78
N ARG A 9 -18.84 14.34 -5.56
CA ARG A 9 -18.79 12.98 -5.02
C ARG A 9 -17.42 12.65 -4.43
N LEU A 10 -16.33 13.02 -5.09
CA LEU A 10 -14.97 12.81 -4.57
C LEU A 10 -14.76 13.59 -3.26
N ILE A 11 -15.18 14.86 -3.21
CA ILE A 11 -15.10 15.71 -2.01
C ILE A 11 -15.86 15.07 -0.84
N ARG A 12 -17.07 14.53 -1.09
CA ARG A 12 -17.85 13.85 -0.06
C ARG A 12 -17.13 12.63 0.50
N LEU A 13 -16.52 11.81 -0.37
CA LEU A 13 -15.72 10.65 0.06
C LEU A 13 -14.50 11.07 0.88
N LEU A 14 -13.81 12.14 0.46
CA LEU A 14 -12.68 12.68 1.20
C LEU A 14 -13.09 13.21 2.58
N GLY A 15 -14.28 13.82 2.70
CA GLY A 15 -14.83 14.23 4.00
C GLY A 15 -15.08 13.05 4.96
N MET A 16 -15.44 11.87 4.43
CA MET A 16 -15.64 10.66 5.24
C MET A 16 -14.35 10.05 5.78
N LEU A 17 -13.18 10.47 5.28
CA LEU A 17 -11.89 10.06 5.85
C LEU A 17 -11.68 10.57 7.28
N GLY A 18 -12.44 11.58 7.71
CA GLY A 18 -12.45 12.07 9.10
C GLY A 18 -13.40 11.32 10.04
N SER A 19 -14.09 10.26 9.60
CA SER A 19 -15.04 9.52 10.46
C SER A 19 -14.35 8.87 11.66
N SER A 20 -15.05 8.83 12.80
CA SER A 20 -14.60 8.10 14.00
C SER A 20 -14.59 6.58 13.82
N PHE A 21 -15.23 6.06 12.77
CA PHE A 21 -15.31 4.62 12.49
C PHE A 21 -14.27 4.19 11.44
N ASP A 22 -13.37 3.31 11.83
CA ASP A 22 -12.25 2.83 10.99
C ASP A 22 -12.71 2.21 9.67
N GLY A 23 -13.79 1.42 9.71
CA GLY A 23 -14.37 0.79 8.52
C GLY A 23 -14.91 1.80 7.50
N GLU A 24 -15.47 2.92 7.98
CA GLU A 24 -15.96 3.97 7.10
C GLU A 24 -14.81 4.71 6.42
N ARG A 25 -13.72 5.01 7.15
CA ARG A 25 -12.52 5.65 6.58
C ARG A 25 -11.89 4.77 5.50
N ALA A 26 -11.71 3.48 5.79
CA ALA A 26 -11.12 2.53 4.85
C ALA A 26 -11.97 2.39 3.59
N ASN A 27 -13.30 2.29 3.74
CA ASN A 27 -14.22 2.18 2.62
C ASN A 27 -14.24 3.46 1.77
N ALA A 28 -14.26 4.65 2.40
CA ALA A 28 -14.23 5.93 1.71
C ALA A 28 -12.95 6.12 0.89
N GLY A 29 -11.78 5.77 1.45
CA GLY A 29 -10.50 5.82 0.76
C GLY A 29 -10.46 4.88 -0.44
N LYS A 30 -10.97 3.65 -0.28
CA LYS A 30 -11.11 2.68 -1.38
C LYS A 30 -11.99 3.24 -2.50
N MET A 31 -13.17 3.76 -2.17
CA MET A 31 -14.10 4.31 -3.15
C MET A 31 -13.52 5.51 -3.90
N ALA A 32 -12.81 6.41 -3.20
CA ALA A 32 -12.15 7.55 -3.83
C ALA A 32 -11.08 7.09 -4.82
N ASN A 33 -10.25 6.12 -4.43
CA ASN A 33 -9.23 5.54 -5.30
C ASN A 33 -9.82 4.83 -6.53
N ASP A 34 -10.92 4.09 -6.36
CA ASP A 34 -11.60 3.43 -7.47
C ASP A 34 -12.24 4.46 -8.45
N MET A 35 -12.74 5.59 -7.94
CA MET A 35 -13.25 6.68 -8.77
C MET A 35 -12.15 7.30 -9.64
N LEU A 36 -10.95 7.49 -9.10
CA LEU A 36 -9.80 8.01 -9.86
C LEU A 36 -9.39 7.04 -10.96
N LYS A 37 -9.23 5.76 -10.63
CA LYS A 37 -8.90 4.72 -11.62
C LYS A 37 -9.90 4.64 -12.76
N LYS A 38 -11.21 4.68 -12.45
CA LYS A 38 -12.28 4.69 -13.48
C LYS A 38 -12.22 5.92 -14.38
N ALA A 39 -11.73 7.05 -13.87
CA ALA A 39 -11.52 8.27 -14.64
C ALA A 39 -10.16 8.31 -15.37
N GLY A 40 -9.30 7.30 -15.20
CA GLY A 40 -7.93 7.30 -15.73
C GLY A 40 -7.01 8.31 -15.05
N LEU A 41 -7.28 8.63 -13.77
CA LEU A 41 -6.55 9.61 -12.98
C LEU A 41 -5.77 8.93 -11.84
N THR A 42 -4.72 9.60 -11.40
CA THR A 42 -3.93 9.29 -10.21
C THR A 42 -4.16 10.34 -9.12
N TRP A 43 -3.70 10.07 -7.89
CA TRP A 43 -3.73 11.07 -6.82
C TRP A 43 -2.82 12.26 -7.10
N GLU A 44 -1.73 12.05 -7.84
CA GLU A 44 -0.84 13.13 -8.28
C GLU A 44 -1.58 14.11 -9.20
N ASP A 45 -2.42 13.61 -10.11
CA ASP A 45 -3.25 14.44 -11.00
C ASP A 45 -4.27 15.29 -10.22
N VAL A 46 -4.71 14.82 -9.05
CA VAL A 46 -5.69 15.52 -8.19
C VAL A 46 -5.02 16.57 -7.31
N ILE A 47 -3.83 16.27 -6.77
CA ILE A 47 -3.15 17.10 -5.79
C ILE A 47 -2.29 18.17 -6.47
N SER A 48 -1.79 17.89 -7.68
CA SER A 48 -0.93 18.82 -8.41
C SER A 48 -1.70 20.10 -8.74
N VAL A 49 -1.36 21.20 -8.05
CA VAL A 49 -2.01 22.51 -8.16
C VAL A 49 -1.79 23.19 -9.53
N ASN A 50 -0.95 22.63 -10.40
CA ASN A 50 -0.62 23.20 -11.71
C ASN A 50 -1.30 22.45 -12.87
N VAL A 51 -2.61 22.68 -13.02
CA VAL A 51 -3.30 22.34 -14.28
C VAL A 51 -2.99 23.42 -15.33
N LYS A 52 -1.75 23.45 -15.83
CA LYS A 52 -1.49 24.01 -17.16
C LYS A 52 -1.62 22.89 -18.17
N GLN A 53 -2.75 22.92 -18.87
CA GLN A 53 -3.08 22.17 -20.07
C GLN A 53 -1.84 21.73 -20.89
N LYS A 54 -1.58 20.43 -20.93
CA LYS A 54 -0.94 19.73 -22.07
C LYS A 54 -1.57 18.34 -22.16
N GLN A 55 -2.54 18.15 -23.04
CA GLN A 55 -2.43 17.85 -24.48
C GLN A 55 -2.09 16.39 -24.75
N LYS A 56 -3.05 15.71 -25.41
CA LYS A 56 -2.86 14.81 -26.55
C LYS A 56 -1.45 14.21 -26.72
N GLU A 57 -1.12 13.17 -25.97
CA GLU A 57 -0.08 12.21 -26.36
C GLU A 57 -0.24 10.88 -25.61
N TYR A 58 -1.41 10.24 -25.76
CA TYR A 58 -1.56 8.82 -25.47
C TYR A 58 -2.03 8.10 -26.74
N ALA A 59 -1.30 8.32 -27.83
CA ALA A 59 -1.29 7.39 -28.94
C ALA A 59 -0.17 6.37 -28.65
N HIS A 60 -0.56 5.11 -28.51
CA HIS A 60 0.31 3.92 -28.51
C HIS A 60 1.31 3.76 -27.37
N ALA A 61 0.90 3.03 -26.33
CA ALA A 61 1.73 1.97 -25.77
C ALA A 61 0.84 0.87 -25.17
N LYS A 62 0.73 -0.20 -25.94
CA LYS A 62 0.30 -1.55 -25.55
C LYS A 62 1.05 -1.95 -24.27
N TYR A 63 0.34 -2.38 -23.24
CA TYR A 63 0.86 -2.69 -21.91
C TYR A 63 2.21 -3.44 -21.91
N PRO A 64 3.29 -2.85 -21.36
CA PRO A 64 4.53 -3.54 -21.06
C PRO A 64 4.82 -3.42 -19.55
N TRP A 65 4.27 -4.33 -18.73
CA TRP A 65 4.67 -4.39 -17.30
C TRP A 65 5.65 -5.53 -17.01
N GLU A 66 6.29 -6.12 -18.03
CA GLU A 66 7.24 -7.23 -17.82
C GLU A 66 8.72 -6.87 -17.84
N GLU A 67 9.18 -5.73 -18.36
CA GLU A 67 10.63 -5.51 -18.44
C GLU A 67 11.05 -4.06 -18.16
N GLY A 68 11.71 -3.89 -17.01
CA GLY A 68 12.64 -2.78 -16.75
C GLY A 68 12.02 -1.47 -16.28
N PHE A 69 12.68 -0.86 -15.29
CA PHE A 69 12.54 0.52 -14.79
C PHE A 69 11.56 0.79 -13.63
N TYR A 70 12.03 0.47 -12.42
CA TYR A 70 11.81 1.29 -11.23
C TYR A 70 12.97 2.28 -11.07
N GLN A 71 12.91 3.46 -11.70
CA GLN A 71 13.75 4.60 -11.30
C GLN A 71 13.01 5.93 -11.48
N SER A 72 12.42 6.42 -10.39
CA SER A 72 12.41 7.82 -9.89
C SER A 72 11.15 8.00 -9.03
N GLY A 73 11.18 8.44 -7.77
CA GLY A 73 12.27 8.88 -6.92
C GLY A 73 11.93 8.75 -5.42
N ASN A 74 12.98 8.51 -4.63
CA ASN A 74 13.16 8.92 -3.23
C ASN A 74 12.06 8.68 -2.18
N TYR A 75 11.54 7.45 -2.08
CA TYR A 75 11.04 6.92 -0.79
C TYR A 75 11.70 5.60 -0.33
N TYR A 76 12.73 5.12 -1.04
CA TYR A 76 13.41 3.86 -0.70
C TYR A 76 14.77 4.13 -0.07
N ARG A 77 14.80 4.31 1.24
CA ARG A 77 15.95 3.82 2.01
C ARG A 77 15.80 2.30 2.03
N ASN A 78 16.24 1.62 0.97
CA ASN A 78 16.47 0.18 1.04
C ASN A 78 17.49 -0.03 2.17
N PRO A 79 17.16 -0.69 3.27
CA PRO A 79 18.21 -1.38 4.00
C PRO A 79 18.69 -2.45 3.04
N ASP A 80 19.98 -2.46 2.73
CA ASP A 80 20.64 -3.61 2.14
C ASP A 80 20.11 -4.88 2.83
N PRO A 81 19.74 -5.95 2.10
CA PRO A 81 19.52 -7.24 2.75
C PRO A 81 20.82 -7.56 3.49
N ASN A 82 20.80 -7.51 4.82
CA ASN A 82 21.92 -7.97 5.62
C ASN A 82 22.04 -9.47 5.35
N PRO A 83 23.14 -9.95 4.72
CA PRO A 83 23.27 -11.35 4.33
C PRO A 83 23.41 -12.30 5.52
N GLU A 84 23.46 -11.80 6.75
CA GLU A 84 23.73 -12.59 7.96
C GLU A 84 22.50 -13.28 8.57
N GLU A 85 21.28 -13.03 8.10
CA GLU A 85 20.09 -13.70 8.64
C GLU A 85 19.08 -14.08 7.54
N GLU A 86 19.29 -15.26 6.94
CA GLU A 86 18.27 -15.96 6.13
C GLU A 86 17.13 -16.46 7.03
N ILE A 87 16.34 -15.54 7.59
CA ILE A 87 15.13 -15.88 8.34
C ILE A 87 13.98 -15.97 7.35
N SER A 88 13.30 -17.12 7.30
CA SER A 88 12.14 -17.35 6.44
C SER A 88 10.93 -16.52 6.88
N ASP A 89 9.97 -16.33 5.96
CA ASP A 89 8.70 -15.65 6.26
C ASP A 89 7.95 -16.28 7.44
N LEU A 90 7.98 -17.62 7.53
CA LEU A 90 7.34 -18.36 8.62
C LEU A 90 7.99 -18.03 9.97
N GLN A 91 9.33 -18.03 10.02
CA GLN A 91 10.07 -17.69 11.24
C GLN A 91 9.88 -16.23 11.63
N MET A 92 9.85 -15.30 10.66
CA MET A 92 9.55 -13.89 10.95
C MET A 92 8.14 -13.74 11.53
N ALA A 93 7.14 -14.44 10.96
CA ALA A 93 5.77 -14.39 11.43
C ALA A 93 5.64 -14.93 12.87
N ASP A 94 6.27 -16.07 13.16
CA ASP A 94 6.27 -16.71 14.49
C ASP A 94 6.90 -15.81 15.57
N ILE A 95 8.03 -15.16 15.25
CA ILE A 95 8.66 -14.18 16.14
C ILE A 95 7.72 -12.98 16.34
N CYS A 96 7.10 -12.46 15.27
CA CYS A 96 6.16 -11.35 15.43
C CYS A 96 4.93 -11.75 16.27
N ASP A 97 4.50 -13.01 16.20
CA ASP A 97 3.34 -13.54 16.92
C ASP A 97 3.61 -13.64 18.43
N THR A 98 4.81 -14.09 18.78
CA THR A 98 5.28 -14.20 20.18
C THR A 98 5.32 -12.84 20.88
N TYR A 99 5.60 -11.77 20.15
CA TYR A 99 5.82 -10.42 20.68
C TYR A 99 4.68 -9.44 20.29
N GLN A 100 3.46 -9.95 20.09
CA GLN A 100 2.29 -9.16 19.69
C GLN A 100 1.99 -7.95 20.60
N GLN A 101 2.42 -7.96 21.87
CA GLN A 101 2.25 -6.83 22.79
C GLN A 101 2.96 -5.55 22.34
N TYR A 102 3.98 -5.65 21.48
CA TYR A 102 4.70 -4.50 20.91
C TYR A 102 4.14 -4.05 19.55
N LEU A 103 3.07 -4.68 19.08
CA LEU A 103 2.41 -4.40 17.82
C LEU A 103 1.16 -3.53 18.03
N SER A 104 0.92 -2.64 17.08
CA SER A 104 -0.35 -1.92 16.95
C SER A 104 -1.48 -2.87 16.52
N GLU A 105 -2.75 -2.48 16.77
CA GLU A 105 -3.91 -3.28 16.37
C GLU A 105 -3.95 -3.58 14.86
N TRP A 106 -3.49 -2.62 14.04
CA TRP A 106 -3.36 -2.84 12.60
C TRP A 106 -2.27 -3.88 12.28
N GLU A 107 -1.09 -3.80 12.90
CA GLU A 107 -0.01 -4.77 12.71
C GLU A 107 -0.43 -6.18 13.15
N LYS A 108 -1.19 -6.31 14.26
CA LYS A 108 -1.76 -7.59 14.70
C LYS A 108 -2.73 -8.16 13.67
N GLY A 109 -3.64 -7.32 13.15
CA GLY A 109 -4.57 -7.73 12.10
C GLY A 109 -3.88 -8.14 10.80
N PHE A 110 -2.83 -7.41 10.41
CA PHE A 110 -1.99 -7.76 9.27
C PHE A 110 -1.26 -9.09 9.49
N LEU A 111 -0.63 -9.26 10.66
CA LEU A 111 0.12 -10.47 11.01
C LEU A 111 -0.77 -11.71 10.97
N LYS A 112 -1.97 -11.63 11.54
CA LYS A 112 -2.98 -12.70 11.43
C LYS A 112 -3.28 -13.06 9.98
N SER A 113 -3.47 -12.07 9.11
CA SER A 113 -3.70 -12.31 7.68
C SER A 113 -2.50 -12.97 6.97
N ILE A 114 -1.27 -12.73 7.45
CA ILE A 114 -0.07 -13.37 6.92
C ILE A 114 0.03 -14.82 7.39
N ILE A 115 -0.20 -15.07 8.68
CA ILE A 115 -0.20 -16.43 9.26
C ILE A 115 -1.23 -17.30 8.54
N ASP A 116 -2.47 -16.83 8.40
CA ASP A 116 -3.53 -17.56 7.67
C ASP A 116 -3.12 -17.94 6.23
N ARG A 117 -2.30 -17.11 5.56
CA ARG A 117 -1.79 -17.40 4.22
C ARG A 117 -0.65 -18.42 4.23
N LEU A 118 0.28 -18.29 5.18
CA LEU A 118 1.42 -19.19 5.30
C LEU A 118 0.97 -20.60 5.70
N ASP A 119 -0.01 -20.70 6.61
CA ASP A 119 -0.66 -21.98 6.97
C ASP A 119 -1.36 -22.63 5.78
N ALA A 120 -1.87 -21.83 4.85
CA ALA A 120 -2.44 -22.28 3.58
C ALA A 120 -1.39 -22.52 2.48
N GLU A 121 -0.10 -22.48 2.81
CA GLU A 121 1.04 -22.62 1.89
C GLU A 121 1.01 -21.63 0.71
N LEU A 122 0.35 -20.48 0.89
CA LEU A 122 0.26 -19.44 -0.14
C LEU A 122 1.46 -18.49 -0.06
N PRO A 123 2.16 -18.24 -1.18
CA PRO A 123 3.29 -17.33 -1.19
C PRO A 123 2.84 -15.90 -0.85
N LEU A 124 3.72 -15.17 -0.17
CA LEU A 124 3.53 -13.75 0.11
C LEU A 124 3.88 -12.92 -1.12
N THR A 125 3.10 -11.86 -1.35
CA THR A 125 3.50 -10.83 -2.32
C THR A 125 4.74 -10.08 -1.80
N MET A 126 5.55 -9.53 -2.70
CA MET A 126 6.73 -8.74 -2.33
C MET A 126 6.41 -7.58 -1.35
N ARG A 127 5.22 -6.98 -1.50
CA ARG A 127 4.75 -5.93 -0.58
C ARG A 127 4.49 -6.50 0.81
N GLN A 128 3.81 -7.64 0.91
CA GLN A 128 3.55 -8.31 2.18
C GLN A 128 4.84 -8.73 2.86
N HIS A 129 5.76 -9.34 2.13
CA HIS A 129 7.09 -9.70 2.63
C HIS A 129 7.83 -8.48 3.20
N ARG A 130 7.90 -7.36 2.46
CA ARG A 130 8.53 -6.13 2.96
C ARG A 130 7.86 -5.58 4.22
N THR A 131 6.52 -5.60 4.27
CA THR A 131 5.80 -5.19 5.48
C THR A 131 6.11 -6.10 6.66
N LEU A 132 6.14 -7.42 6.45
CA LEU A 132 6.53 -8.40 7.46
C LEU A 132 7.95 -8.16 7.97
N VAL A 133 8.93 -7.95 7.08
CA VAL A 133 10.32 -7.62 7.43
C VAL A 133 10.40 -6.36 8.30
N ASN A 134 9.60 -5.33 7.99
CA ASN A 134 9.58 -4.10 8.79
C ASN A 134 9.01 -4.33 10.20
N ILE A 135 7.93 -5.11 10.30
CA ILE A 135 7.34 -5.49 11.59
C ILE A 135 8.34 -6.34 12.39
N TYR A 136 8.97 -7.31 11.74
CA TYR A 136 10.01 -8.15 12.33
C TYR A 136 11.17 -7.30 12.87
N LYS A 137 11.73 -6.38 12.08
CA LYS A 137 12.82 -5.50 12.51
C LYS A 137 12.45 -4.63 13.71
N LYS A 138 11.18 -4.22 13.82
CA LYS A 138 10.66 -3.48 14.98
C LYS A 138 10.62 -4.37 16.21
N VAL A 139 10.04 -5.57 16.09
CA VAL A 139 9.91 -6.53 17.18
C VAL A 139 11.27 -7.03 17.67
N LYS A 140 12.22 -7.26 16.75
CA LYS A 140 13.58 -7.74 17.07
C LYS A 140 14.34 -6.84 18.03
N GLN A 141 13.97 -5.56 18.15
CA GLN A 141 14.57 -4.65 19.13
C GLN A 141 14.18 -5.00 20.58
N TYR A 142 13.17 -5.87 20.77
CA TYR A 142 12.62 -6.29 22.05
C TYR A 142 12.80 -7.79 22.33
N ALA A 143 13.36 -8.54 21.37
CA ALA A 143 13.64 -9.97 21.47
C ALA A 143 15.09 -10.19 21.93
#